data_AF-A0A4W5LA80-F1
#
_entry.id   AF-A0A4W5LA80-F1
#
_cell.length_a   1.000
_cell.length_b   1.000
_cell.length_c   1.000
_cell.angle_alpha   90.00
_cell.angle_beta   90.00
_cell.angle_gamma   90.00
#
_symmetry.space_group_name_H-M   'P 1'
#
loop_
_entity.id
_entity.type
_entity.pdbx_description
1 polymer ?
#
loop_
_entity_poly.entity_id
_entity_poly.type
_entity_poly.pdbx_seq_one_letter_code
_entity_poly.pdbx_strand_id
1 'polypeptide(L)'
;VSTAGRPDGLEGALLLDECQIPLEECERLDESLSLALRHLDLPDGWNLLGTHLRKSTEPQETLVHFAARRGLKRVAVWLLLQPGAPEALRLTNRQGATPASIAQQRSHRDLHQLL
;
A
#
# COMPACT_ATOMS: atom_id res chain seq x y z
N VAL A 1 8.04 -20.79 -36.22
CA VAL A 1 7.46 -21.34 -34.99
C VAL A 1 7.17 -20.17 -34.06
N SER A 2 5.92 -19.97 -33.65
CA SER A 2 5.51 -18.86 -32.79
C SER A 2 6.11 -19.02 -31.40
N THR A 3 6.85 -18.02 -30.91
CA THR A 3 7.18 -17.92 -29.49
C THR A 3 6.09 -17.12 -28.80
N ALA A 4 5.24 -17.83 -28.07
CA ALA A 4 4.16 -17.32 -27.24
C ALA A 4 4.67 -16.35 -26.17
N GLY A 5 3.81 -15.41 -25.78
CA GLY A 5 4.07 -14.36 -24.80
C GLY A 5 4.38 -14.89 -23.40
N ARG A 6 5.26 -14.17 -22.70
CA ARG A 6 5.46 -14.29 -21.25
C ARG A 6 4.95 -13.00 -20.59
N PRO A 7 3.92 -13.06 -19.73
CA PRO A 7 3.45 -11.91 -18.98
C PRO A 7 4.26 -11.78 -17.67
N ASP A 8 5.57 -11.62 -17.75
CA ASP A 8 6.43 -11.60 -16.54
C ASP A 8 6.63 -10.16 -16.02
N GLY A 9 5.53 -9.42 -15.90
CA GLY A 9 5.45 -8.14 -15.17
C GLY A 9 5.05 -8.31 -13.70
N LEU A 10 5.03 -9.56 -13.21
CA LEU A 10 4.54 -9.97 -11.89
C LEU A 10 5.63 -10.04 -10.82
N GLU A 11 6.92 -10.05 -11.21
CA GLU A 11 8.05 -10.25 -10.29
C GLU A 11 8.15 -9.13 -9.23
N GLY A 12 7.91 -7.86 -9.63
CA GLY A 12 8.16 -6.71 -8.76
C GLY A 12 7.25 -6.61 -7.53
N ALA A 13 6.01 -7.09 -7.62
CA ALA A 13 5.07 -7.07 -6.49
C ALA A 13 5.22 -8.29 -5.57
N LEU A 14 5.76 -9.40 -6.07
CA LEU A 14 6.08 -10.60 -5.28
C LEU A 14 7.31 -10.40 -4.39
N LEU A 15 8.28 -9.57 -4.81
CA LEU A 15 9.53 -9.33 -4.07
C LEU A 15 9.35 -8.63 -2.72
N LEU A 16 8.26 -7.88 -2.51
CA LEU A 16 8.01 -7.27 -1.20
C LEU A 16 7.53 -8.29 -0.16
N ASP A 17 7.09 -9.48 -0.58
CA ASP A 17 6.64 -10.51 0.35
C ASP A 17 7.79 -11.27 1.03
N GLU A 18 8.95 -11.33 0.38
CA GLU A 18 10.05 -12.21 0.79
C GLU A 18 11.07 -11.56 1.75
N CYS A 19 11.09 -10.24 1.86
CA CYS A 19 11.93 -9.60 2.87
C CYS A 19 11.26 -9.68 4.25
N GLN A 20 11.69 -10.61 5.08
CA GLN A 20 11.46 -10.59 6.54
C GLN A 20 12.27 -9.42 7.13
N ILE A 21 11.78 -8.21 6.91
CA ILE A 21 12.32 -7.01 7.55
C ILE A 21 12.02 -7.17 9.04
N PRO A 22 13.03 -7.13 9.93
CA PRO A 22 12.79 -7.22 11.36
C PRO A 22 11.83 -6.12 11.83
N LEU A 23 11.10 -6.38 12.91
CA LEU A 23 10.09 -5.44 13.43
C LEU A 23 10.69 -4.05 13.66
N GLU A 24 11.91 -3.99 14.19
CA GLU A 24 12.64 -2.74 14.48
C GLU A 24 12.93 -1.92 13.20
N GLU A 25 13.32 -2.57 12.10
CA GLU A 25 13.46 -1.92 10.80
C GLU A 25 12.11 -1.41 10.27
N CYS A 26 11.02 -2.16 10.45
CA CYS A 26 9.68 -1.72 10.07
C CYS A 26 9.24 -0.49 10.89
N GLU A 27 9.52 -0.46 12.19
CA GLU A 27 9.23 0.68 13.05
C GLU A 27 10.03 1.92 12.67
N ARG A 28 11.34 1.76 12.40
CA ARG A 28 12.21 2.84 11.94
C ARG A 28 11.78 3.36 10.57
N LEU A 29 11.35 2.45 9.69
CA LEU A 29 10.79 2.81 8.38
C LEU A 29 9.47 3.58 8.53
N ASP A 30 8.56 3.11 9.39
CA ASP A 30 7.28 3.78 9.66
C ASP A 30 7.48 5.19 10.21
N GLU A 31 8.41 5.36 11.16
CA GLU A 31 8.77 6.67 11.68
C GLU A 31 9.33 7.59 10.59
N SER A 32 10.38 7.14 9.90
CA SER A 32 11.05 7.94 8.86
C SER A 32 10.10 8.35 7.73
N LEU A 33 9.31 7.40 7.21
CA LEU A 33 8.32 7.68 6.18
C LEU A 33 7.21 8.60 6.68
N SER A 34 6.71 8.40 7.90
CA SER A 34 5.68 9.28 8.46
C SER A 34 6.17 10.72 8.62
N LEU A 35 7.45 10.92 8.95
CA LEU A 35 8.06 12.25 9.03
C LEU A 35 8.23 12.86 7.64
N ALA A 36 8.73 12.08 6.67
CA ALA A 36 8.87 12.54 5.29
C ALA A 36 7.52 12.96 4.68
N LEU A 37 6.48 12.15 4.87
CA LEU A 37 5.12 12.44 4.38
C LEU A 37 4.50 13.68 5.02
N ARG A 38 4.75 13.90 6.32
CA ARG A 38 4.27 15.10 7.03
C ARG A 38 4.93 16.40 6.58
N HIS A 39 6.17 16.32 6.11
CA HIS A 39 6.90 17.46 5.56
C HIS A 39 6.76 17.58 4.04
N LEU A 40 5.92 16.74 3.42
CA LEU A 40 5.69 16.79 1.99
C LEU A 40 4.72 17.93 1.68
N ASP A 41 5.14 18.88 0.86
CA ASP A 41 4.23 19.90 0.32
C ASP A 41 3.34 19.26 -0.74
N LEU A 42 2.10 18.96 -0.35
CA LEU A 42 1.10 18.39 -1.24
C LEU A 42 0.51 19.49 -2.14
N PRO A 43 0.47 19.30 -3.47
CA PRO A 43 -0.12 20.27 -4.38
C PRO A 43 -1.64 20.35 -4.20
N ASP A 44 -2.22 21.48 -4.62
CA ASP A 44 -3.67 21.66 -4.62
C ASP A 44 -4.38 20.57 -5.44
N GLY A 45 -5.42 19.97 -4.87
CA GLY A 45 -6.16 18.87 -5.50
C GLY A 45 -5.46 17.51 -5.41
N TRP A 46 -4.44 17.38 -4.56
CA TRP A 46 -3.81 16.09 -4.28
C TRP A 46 -4.81 15.05 -3.75
N ASN A 47 -4.57 13.79 -4.13
CA ASN A 47 -5.37 12.64 -3.76
C ASN A 47 -4.47 11.41 -3.60
N LEU A 48 -4.76 10.56 -2.63
CA LEU A 48 -4.01 9.35 -2.31
C LEU A 48 -3.89 8.39 -3.50
N LEU A 49 -4.91 8.32 -4.35
CA LEU A 49 -4.93 7.51 -5.57
C LEU A 49 -4.28 8.23 -6.76
N GLY A 50 -3.95 9.51 -6.62
CA GLY A 50 -3.54 10.34 -7.74
C GLY A 50 -4.59 10.41 -8.84
N THR A 51 -4.22 10.91 -10.00
CA THR A 51 -5.15 11.10 -11.13
C THR A 51 -5.34 9.83 -11.97
N HIS A 52 -4.35 8.93 -11.95
CA HIS A 52 -4.33 7.71 -12.78
C HIS A 52 -5.17 6.58 -12.17
N LEU A 53 -5.01 6.27 -10.87
CA LEU A 53 -5.79 5.19 -10.24
C LEU A 53 -7.27 5.54 -10.13
N ARG A 54 -7.64 6.82 -10.02
CA ARG A 54 -9.05 7.24 -10.02
C ARG A 54 -9.81 6.88 -11.29
N LYS A 55 -9.11 6.69 -12.41
CA LYS A 55 -9.69 6.33 -13.71
C LYS A 55 -9.58 4.84 -14.01
N SER A 56 -8.82 4.11 -13.20
CA SER A 56 -8.56 2.70 -13.40
C SER A 56 -9.42 1.89 -12.44
N THR A 57 -10.26 1.03 -13.00
CA THR A 57 -10.97 -0.02 -12.24
C THR A 57 -10.10 -1.25 -12.02
N GLU A 58 -8.90 -1.27 -12.61
CA GLU A 58 -8.01 -2.42 -12.54
C GLU A 58 -7.39 -2.57 -11.14
N PRO A 59 -7.29 -3.81 -10.61
CA PRO A 59 -6.67 -4.06 -9.32
C PRO A 59 -5.20 -3.63 -9.32
N GLN A 60 -4.81 -2.79 -8.37
CA GLN A 60 -3.44 -2.29 -8.26
C GLN A 60 -3.03 -2.13 -6.79
N GLU A 61 -1.75 -2.43 -6.51
CA GLU A 61 -1.15 -2.17 -5.20
C GLU A 61 -1.14 -0.64 -4.94
N THR A 62 -1.70 -0.24 -3.80
CA THR A 62 -1.69 1.17 -3.34
C THR A 62 -0.73 1.33 -2.15
N LEU A 63 -0.38 2.58 -1.82
CA LEU A 63 0.43 2.86 -0.62
C LEU A 63 -0.21 2.32 0.68
N VAL A 64 -1.55 2.22 0.72
CA VAL A 64 -2.27 1.63 1.86
C VAL A 64 -2.05 0.12 1.94
N HIS A 65 -2.01 -0.59 0.81
CA HIS A 65 -1.64 -2.01 0.77
C HIS A 65 -0.20 -2.22 1.28
N PHE A 66 0.72 -1.35 0.87
CA PHE A 66 2.11 -1.39 1.34
C PHE A 66 2.21 -1.20 2.86
N ALA A 67 1.52 -0.18 3.40
CA ALA A 67 1.48 0.06 4.83
C ALA A 67 0.86 -1.13 5.59
N ALA A 68 -0.23 -1.70 5.07
CA ALA A 68 -0.87 -2.89 5.62
C ALA A 68 0.04 -4.12 5.64
N ARG A 69 0.81 -4.35 4.57
CA ARG A 69 1.73 -5.49 4.44
C ARG A 69 2.87 -5.42 5.44
N ARG A 70 3.36 -4.21 5.70
CA ARG A 70 4.54 -3.93 6.53
C ARG A 70 4.20 -3.55 7.98
N GLY A 71 2.93 -3.36 8.32
CA GLY A 71 2.53 -2.94 9.67
C GLY A 71 2.83 -1.46 9.98
N LEU A 72 2.93 -0.61 8.96
CA LEU A 72 3.34 0.80 9.10
C LEU A 72 2.16 1.65 9.61
N LYS A 73 1.95 1.62 10.94
CA LYS A 73 0.78 2.24 11.58
C LYS A 73 0.75 3.76 11.42
N ARG A 74 1.87 4.46 11.61
CA ARG A 74 1.90 5.93 11.52
C ARG A 74 1.68 6.38 10.08
N VAL A 75 2.30 5.71 9.13
CA VAL A 75 2.08 5.96 7.70
C VAL A 75 0.62 5.69 7.34
N ALA A 76 0.04 4.57 7.76
CA ALA A 76 -1.35 4.25 7.49
C ALA A 76 -2.31 5.33 8.04
N VAL A 77 -2.13 5.77 9.28
CA VAL A 77 -2.92 6.88 9.84
C VAL A 77 -2.80 8.13 8.99
N TRP A 78 -1.58 8.51 8.59
CA TRP A 78 -1.39 9.68 7.74
C TRP A 78 -2.12 9.52 6.41
N LEU A 79 -2.02 8.36 5.76
CA LEU A 79 -2.70 8.05 4.48
C LEU A 79 -4.22 8.03 4.62
N LEU A 80 -4.77 7.64 5.77
CA LEU A 80 -6.22 7.63 6.01
C LEU A 80 -6.82 9.03 6.16
N LEU A 81 -6.02 10.01 6.54
CA LEU A 81 -6.43 11.41 6.64
C LEU A 81 -6.46 12.12 5.28
N GLN A 82 -6.01 11.45 4.23
CA GLN A 82 -5.83 12.02 2.91
C GLN A 82 -7.06 11.90 2.02
N PRO A 83 -7.30 12.85 1.09
CA PRO A 83 -8.37 12.72 0.10
C PRO A 83 -8.19 11.44 -0.73
N GLY A 84 -9.26 10.66 -0.91
CA GLY A 84 -9.21 9.39 -1.65
C GLY A 84 -8.89 8.16 -0.80
N ALA A 85 -8.70 8.31 0.51
CA ALA A 85 -8.51 7.19 1.43
C ALA A 85 -9.65 6.17 1.43
N PRO A 86 -10.94 6.57 1.48
CA PRO A 86 -12.05 5.60 1.47
C PRO A 86 -12.09 4.74 0.21
N GLU A 87 -11.76 5.31 -0.95
CA GLU A 87 -11.64 4.59 -2.21
C GLU A 87 -10.46 3.62 -2.16
N ALA A 88 -9.30 4.07 -1.65
CA ALA A 88 -8.09 3.25 -1.55
C ALA A 88 -8.28 2.00 -0.67
N LEU A 89 -9.12 2.08 0.37
CA LEU A 89 -9.45 0.94 1.24
C LEU A 89 -10.31 -0.11 0.56
N ARG A 90 -11.14 0.28 -0.40
CA ARG A 90 -12.03 -0.63 -1.15
C ARG A 90 -11.35 -1.28 -2.35
N LEU A 91 -10.25 -0.69 -2.82
CA LEU A 91 -9.48 -1.26 -3.93
C LEU A 91 -8.84 -2.57 -3.51
N THR A 92 -8.89 -3.53 -4.41
CA THR A 92 -8.13 -4.77 -4.32
C THR A 92 -6.82 -4.60 -5.09
N ASN A 93 -5.76 -5.22 -4.58
CA ASN A 93 -4.53 -5.37 -5.34
C ASN A 93 -4.69 -6.45 -6.42
N ARG A 94 -3.63 -6.69 -7.20
CA ARG A 94 -3.60 -7.70 -8.27
C ARG A 94 -3.86 -9.14 -7.76
N GLN A 95 -3.67 -9.39 -6.47
CA GLN A 95 -3.97 -10.68 -5.84
C GLN A 95 -5.41 -10.76 -5.31
N GLY A 96 -6.24 -9.74 -5.55
CA GLY A 96 -7.63 -9.67 -5.06
C GLY A 96 -7.75 -9.33 -3.58
N ALA A 97 -6.66 -8.93 -2.92
CA ALA A 97 -6.63 -8.60 -1.49
C ALA A 97 -6.85 -7.10 -1.27
N THR A 98 -7.69 -6.74 -0.30
CA THR A 98 -7.83 -5.36 0.22
C THR A 98 -6.74 -5.06 1.24
N PRO A 99 -6.44 -3.78 1.55
CA PRO A 99 -5.46 -3.44 2.58
C PRO A 99 -5.78 -4.08 3.95
N ALA A 100 -7.06 -4.07 4.36
CA ALA A 100 -7.50 -4.70 5.60
C ALA A 100 -7.22 -6.21 5.60
N SER A 101 -7.50 -6.90 4.49
CA SER A 101 -7.23 -8.35 4.38
C SER A 101 -5.74 -8.68 4.46
N ILE A 102 -4.87 -7.83 3.88
CA ILE A 102 -3.42 -7.98 4.00
C ILE A 102 -2.97 -7.80 5.45
N ALA A 103 -3.43 -6.75 6.14
CA ALA A 103 -3.08 -6.53 7.54
C ALA A 103 -3.49 -7.71 8.42
N GLN A 104 -4.66 -8.30 8.16
CA GLN A 104 -5.13 -9.52 8.83
C GLN A 104 -4.21 -10.72 8.55
N GLN A 105 -3.88 -10.99 7.30
CA GLN A 105 -2.99 -12.09 6.90
C GLN A 105 -1.60 -11.99 7.52
N ARG A 106 -1.10 -10.76 7.73
CA ARG A 106 0.20 -10.50 8.37
C ARG A 106 0.15 -10.43 9.89
N SER A 107 -1.02 -10.69 10.50
CA SER A 107 -1.23 -10.58 11.94
C SER A 107 -0.98 -9.18 12.53
N HIS A 108 -1.07 -8.12 11.72
CA HIS A 108 -0.99 -6.73 12.17
C HIS A 108 -2.34 -6.28 12.73
N ARG A 109 -2.72 -6.81 13.90
CA ARG A 109 -4.08 -6.63 14.49
C ARG A 109 -4.47 -5.17 14.67
N ASP A 110 -3.58 -4.37 15.24
CA ASP A 110 -3.78 -2.93 15.45
C ASP A 110 -4.09 -2.19 14.15
N LEU A 111 -3.39 -2.56 13.08
CA LEU A 111 -3.54 -1.93 11.78
C LEU A 111 -4.78 -2.45 11.05
N HIS A 112 -5.11 -3.73 11.19
CA HIS A 112 -6.34 -4.30 10.67
C HIS A 112 -7.59 -3.66 11.30
N GLN A 113 -7.56 -3.34 12.60
CA GLN A 113 -8.67 -2.64 13.25
C GLN A 113 -8.85 -1.20 12.75
N LEU A 114 -7.77 -0.60 12.23
CA LEU A 114 -7.76 0.78 11.72
C LEU A 114 -8.23 0.88 10.27
N LEU A 115 -8.01 -0.16 9.45
CA LEU A 115 -8.28 -0.21 8.00
C LEU A 115 -9.65 -0.80 7.68
#